data_AF-A0AAV2EPS5-F1
#
_entry.id   AF-A0AAV2EPS5-F1
#
_cell.length_a   1.000
_cell.length_b   1.000
_cell.length_c   1.000
_cell.angle_alpha   90.00
_cell.angle_beta   90.00
_cell.angle_gamma   90.00
#
_symmetry.space_group_name_H-M   'P 1'
#
loop_
_entity.id
_entity.type
_entity.pdbx_description
1 polymer ?
#
loop_
_entity_poly.entity_id
_entity_poly.type
_entity_poly.pdbx_seq_one_letter_code
_entity_poly.pdbx_strand_id
1 'polypeptide(L)'
;MSNINFSPNFKPLYINQSDPLVPILSNPFHADLTDRACSLGEVDLNNATQVWSNYVCQVSAAGICETTGRLTPTIYNQMEVVINVSYGLINYAPFLIQLEDCSFARQTFSEIHREHCPGLRKYSMEIYVAVVIVSTVVILSLIFWLIYDRERRHWVGRKQEQENHHEFEQRAAH
;
A
#
# COMPACT_ATOMS: atom_id res chain seq x y z
N MET A 1 19.42 26.09 -9.82
CA MET A 1 19.46 27.47 -10.38
C MET A 1 20.71 28.26 -10.01
N SER A 2 21.62 27.72 -9.19
CA SER A 2 22.87 28.37 -8.74
C SER A 2 23.93 28.60 -9.83
N ASN A 3 23.79 27.96 -10.99
CA ASN A 3 24.72 28.07 -12.13
C ASN A 3 24.30 29.13 -13.17
N ILE A 4 23.19 29.86 -12.93
CA ILE A 4 22.69 30.88 -13.86
C ILE A 4 23.39 32.22 -13.57
N ASN A 5 23.79 32.92 -14.64
CA ASN A 5 24.40 34.24 -14.54
C ASN A 5 23.32 35.33 -14.44
N PHE A 6 23.12 35.87 -13.23
CA PHE A 6 22.20 36.98 -13.00
C PHE A 6 22.87 38.33 -13.28
N SER A 7 22.09 39.29 -13.79
CA SER A 7 22.55 40.66 -14.01
C SER A 7 22.92 41.34 -12.68
N PRO A 8 23.93 42.23 -12.65
CA PRO A 8 24.29 43.00 -11.45
C PRO A 8 23.16 43.84 -10.85
N ASN A 9 22.10 44.11 -11.63
CA ASN A 9 20.90 44.78 -11.13
C ASN A 9 20.05 43.88 -10.20
N PHE A 10 20.20 42.55 -10.28
CA PHE A 10 19.56 41.58 -9.41
C PHE A 10 20.48 41.23 -8.23
N LYS A 11 20.74 42.22 -7.38
CA LYS A 11 21.62 42.14 -6.21
C LYS A 11 21.52 40.85 -5.37
N PRO A 12 20.33 40.33 -4.97
CA PRO A 12 20.25 39.13 -4.13
C PRO A 12 20.71 37.84 -4.84
N LEU A 13 20.83 37.83 -6.17
CA LEU A 13 21.25 36.68 -6.97
C LEU A 13 22.55 36.94 -7.75
N TYR A 14 23.13 38.14 -7.61
CA TYR A 14 24.37 38.50 -8.26
C TYR A 14 25.56 37.93 -7.47
N ILE A 15 26.34 37.08 -8.12
CA ILE A 15 27.47 36.36 -7.53
C ILE A 15 28.68 36.57 -8.42
N ASN A 16 29.87 36.69 -7.82
CA ASN A 16 31.12 36.81 -8.55
C ASN A 16 31.38 35.54 -9.38
N GLN A 17 31.43 35.68 -10.71
CA GLN A 17 31.35 34.56 -11.66
C GLN A 17 32.64 33.74 -11.81
N SER A 18 33.70 34.06 -11.05
CA SER A 18 34.98 33.36 -11.10
C SER A 18 34.94 31.95 -10.51
N ASP A 19 33.89 31.59 -9.77
CA ASP A 19 33.82 30.31 -9.07
C ASP A 19 33.38 29.14 -9.96
N PRO A 20 33.89 27.92 -9.69
CA PRO A 20 33.49 26.71 -10.40
C PRO A 20 31.99 26.45 -10.26
N LEU A 21 31.41 25.81 -11.28
CA LEU A 21 30.00 25.45 -11.30
C LEU A 21 29.68 24.48 -10.16
N VAL A 22 28.53 24.67 -9.54
CA VAL A 22 28.04 23.74 -8.51
C VAL A 22 27.66 22.44 -9.22
N PRO A 23 28.19 21.28 -8.78
CA PRO A 23 27.85 19.99 -9.38
C PRO A 23 26.38 19.66 -9.14
N ILE A 24 25.76 19.04 -10.15
CA ILE A 24 24.33 18.67 -10.07
C ILE A 24 24.16 17.41 -9.25
N LEU A 25 23.02 17.28 -8.56
CA LEU A 25 22.68 16.03 -7.88
C LEU A 25 22.47 14.94 -8.93
N SER A 26 23.13 13.80 -8.74
CA SER A 26 22.97 12.66 -9.64
C SER A 26 21.59 12.04 -9.51
N ASN A 27 21.01 11.64 -10.63
CA ASN A 27 19.84 10.78 -10.64
C ASN A 27 20.29 9.32 -10.46
N PRO A 28 19.84 8.62 -9.40
CA PRO A 28 20.19 7.22 -9.13
C PRO A 28 19.60 6.24 -10.16
N PHE A 29 18.63 6.66 -10.98
CA PHE A 29 17.96 5.78 -11.94
C PHE A 29 18.06 6.28 -13.38
N HIS A 30 18.09 5.32 -14.30
CA HIS A 30 17.82 5.55 -15.71
C HIS A 30 16.31 5.78 -15.97
N ALA A 31 15.95 6.21 -17.18
CA ALA A 31 14.55 6.42 -17.56
C ALA A 31 13.70 5.13 -17.53
N ASP A 32 14.36 3.97 -17.59
CA ASP A 32 13.77 2.64 -17.45
C ASP A 32 13.81 2.12 -16.00
N LEU A 33 14.12 2.98 -15.02
CA LEU A 33 14.20 2.69 -13.59
C LEU A 33 15.32 1.73 -13.18
N THR A 34 16.28 1.45 -14.05
CA THR A 34 17.47 0.68 -13.68
C THR A 34 18.49 1.53 -12.91
N ASP A 35 19.28 0.90 -12.04
CA ASP A 35 20.32 1.59 -11.27
C ASP A 35 21.36 2.24 -12.19
N ARG A 36 21.68 3.50 -11.90
CA ARG A 36 22.59 4.34 -12.69
C ARG A 36 23.77 4.83 -11.86
N ALA A 37 24.97 4.69 -12.39
CA ALA A 37 26.17 5.32 -11.83
C ALA A 37 26.20 6.83 -12.15
N CYS A 38 26.69 7.63 -11.19
CA CYS A 38 26.85 9.07 -11.35
C CYS A 38 27.79 9.41 -12.52
N SER A 39 27.39 10.37 -13.36
CA SER A 39 28.25 10.86 -14.46
C SER A 39 29.23 11.94 -13.98
N LEU A 40 30.27 12.20 -14.77
CA LEU A 40 31.23 13.28 -14.52
C LEU A 40 30.53 14.64 -14.36
N GLY A 41 30.77 15.33 -13.24
CA GLY A 41 30.12 16.61 -12.90
C GLY A 41 28.81 16.45 -12.10
N GLU A 42 28.38 15.22 -11.83
CA GLU A 42 27.31 14.91 -10.89
C GLU A 42 27.88 14.52 -9.53
N VAL A 43 27.08 14.73 -8.48
CA VAL A 43 27.42 14.30 -7.13
C VAL A 43 26.38 13.30 -6.61
N ASP A 44 26.86 12.25 -5.96
CA ASP A 44 26.02 11.26 -5.29
C ASP A 44 25.27 11.89 -4.11
N LEU A 45 24.06 11.41 -3.84
CA LEU A 45 23.20 11.91 -2.77
C LEU A 45 23.89 11.89 -1.39
N ASN A 46 24.69 10.86 -1.11
CA ASN A 46 25.34 10.69 0.19
C ASN A 46 26.45 11.73 0.43
N ASN A 47 27.10 12.17 -0.66
CA ASN A 47 28.23 13.09 -0.59
C ASN A 47 27.84 14.53 -0.97
N ALA A 48 26.61 14.75 -1.45
CA ALA A 48 26.15 16.02 -1.98
C ALA A 48 26.30 17.20 -1.00
N THR A 49 25.90 17.02 0.26
CA THR A 49 25.98 18.07 1.30
C THR A 49 27.42 18.48 1.60
N GLN A 50 28.33 17.52 1.62
CA GLN A 50 29.76 17.74 1.86
C GLN A 50 30.45 18.38 0.64
N VAL A 51 30.07 18.01 -0.58
CA VAL A 51 30.62 18.63 -1.77
C VAL A 51 30.12 20.07 -1.91
N TRP A 52 28.82 20.30 -1.72
CA TRP A 52 28.21 21.62 -1.85
C TRP A 52 28.63 22.60 -0.76
N SER A 53 29.05 22.14 0.44
CA SER A 53 29.54 23.04 1.49
C SER A 53 30.76 23.85 1.03
N ASN A 54 31.57 23.30 0.12
CA ASN A 54 32.74 23.99 -0.45
C ASN A 54 32.38 25.12 -1.42
N TYR A 55 31.11 25.24 -1.80
CA TYR A 55 30.60 26.28 -2.71
C TYR A 55 29.81 27.36 -1.96
N VAL A 56 29.74 27.29 -0.63
CA VAL A 56 29.02 28.26 0.21
C VAL A 56 29.86 29.52 0.39
N CYS A 57 29.27 30.66 0.07
CA CYS A 57 29.88 31.97 0.28
C CYS A 57 29.49 32.57 1.64
N GLN A 58 30.30 33.49 2.16
CA GLN A 58 29.86 34.41 3.20
C GLN A 58 28.99 35.51 2.59
N VAL A 59 27.89 35.85 3.26
CA VAL A 59 26.91 36.82 2.76
C VAL A 59 26.96 38.14 3.52
N SER A 60 26.76 39.23 2.80
CA SER A 60 26.55 40.58 3.35
C SER A 60 25.20 40.71 4.07
N ALA A 61 24.98 41.84 4.75
CA ALA A 61 23.66 42.17 5.32
C ALA A 61 22.52 42.24 4.28
N ALA A 62 22.86 42.40 2.99
CA ALA A 62 21.89 42.39 1.89
C ALA A 62 21.66 40.98 1.31
N GLY A 63 22.28 39.93 1.86
CA GLY A 63 22.14 38.54 1.42
C GLY A 63 22.95 38.20 0.16
N ILE A 64 23.96 39.01 -0.16
CA ILE A 64 24.79 38.87 -1.36
C ILE A 64 26.11 38.20 -0.98
N CYS A 65 26.60 37.25 -1.77
CA CYS A 65 27.92 36.65 -1.59
C CYS A 65 29.04 37.70 -1.67
N GLU A 66 29.79 37.87 -0.59
CA GLU A 66 30.98 38.73 -0.54
C GLU A 66 32.26 37.96 -0.87
N THR A 67 32.30 36.68 -0.50
CA THR A 67 33.42 35.77 -0.81
C THR A 67 33.15 34.94 -2.05
N THR A 68 34.19 34.30 -2.56
CA THR A 68 34.09 33.23 -3.55
C THR A 68 33.14 32.13 -3.07
N GLY A 69 32.14 31.79 -3.88
CA GLY A 69 31.11 30.78 -3.65
C GLY A 69 29.82 31.08 -4.43
N ARG A 70 29.14 30.04 -4.91
CA ARG A 70 27.88 30.14 -5.70
C ARG A 70 26.61 29.88 -4.90
N LEU A 71 26.73 29.49 -3.64
CA LEU A 71 25.61 29.18 -2.76
C LEU A 71 25.59 30.14 -1.58
N THR A 72 24.47 30.81 -1.37
CA THR A 72 24.22 31.50 -0.10
C THR A 72 23.88 30.47 0.98
N PRO A 73 24.15 30.74 2.27
CA PRO A 73 23.79 29.84 3.36
C PRO A 73 22.30 29.46 3.36
N THR A 74 21.43 30.37 2.95
CA THR A 74 19.99 30.13 2.83
C THR A 74 19.66 29.07 1.77
N ILE A 75 20.26 29.18 0.57
CA ILE A 75 20.05 28.21 -0.52
C ILE A 75 20.66 26.86 -0.14
N TYR A 76 21.85 26.87 0.48
CA TYR A 76 22.51 25.66 0.94
C TYR A 76 21.65 24.89 1.94
N ASN A 77 21.09 25.57 2.96
CA ASN A 77 20.22 24.94 3.95
C ASN A 77 18.94 24.35 3.30
N GLN A 78 18.34 25.07 2.35
CA GLN A 78 17.21 24.54 1.59
C GLN A 78 17.58 23.27 0.80
N MET A 79 18.76 23.23 0.19
CA MET A 79 19.26 22.06 -0.51
C MET A 79 19.52 20.90 0.45
N GLU A 80 20.12 21.14 1.61
CA GLU A 80 20.39 20.14 2.65
C GLU A 80 19.10 19.46 3.13
N VAL A 81 18.04 20.23 3.39
CA VAL A 81 16.72 19.70 3.77
C VAL A 81 16.21 18.72 2.71
N VAL A 82 16.31 19.09 1.43
CA VAL A 82 15.89 18.23 0.32
C VAL A 82 16.71 16.94 0.26
N ILE A 83 18.03 17.04 0.45
CA ILE A 83 18.92 15.86 0.48
C ILE A 83 18.53 14.93 1.63
N ASN A 84 18.31 15.45 2.84
CA ASN A 84 17.97 14.63 4.00
C ASN A 84 16.61 13.91 3.81
N VAL A 85 15.60 14.62 3.28
CA VAL A 85 14.30 14.00 2.96
C VAL A 85 14.44 12.94 1.88
N SER A 86 15.21 13.22 0.83
CA SER A 86 15.43 12.28 -0.28
C SER A 86 16.19 11.05 0.19
N TYR A 87 17.18 11.23 1.07
CA TYR A 87 17.93 10.15 1.69
C TYR A 87 17.01 9.26 2.52
N GLY A 88 16.17 9.85 3.38
CA GLY A 88 15.14 9.11 4.10
C GLY A 88 14.24 8.33 3.14
N LEU A 89 13.69 9.00 2.13
CA LEU A 89 12.79 8.36 1.17
C LEU A 89 13.44 7.18 0.44
N ILE A 90 14.67 7.31 -0.05
CA ILE A 90 15.36 6.22 -0.76
C ILE A 90 15.65 5.04 0.17
N ASN A 91 16.08 5.30 1.41
CA ASN A 91 16.38 4.23 2.36
C ASN A 91 15.11 3.57 2.94
N TYR A 92 14.01 4.31 3.07
CA TYR A 92 12.73 3.78 3.56
C TYR A 92 11.82 3.25 2.44
N ALA A 93 12.04 3.62 1.18
CA ALA A 93 11.24 3.18 0.04
C ALA A 93 11.12 1.64 -0.05
N PRO A 94 12.20 0.83 0.09
CA PRO A 94 12.08 -0.63 0.05
C PRO A 94 11.14 -1.21 1.12
N PHE A 95 11.08 -0.58 2.30
CA PHE A 95 10.13 -0.95 3.35
C PHE A 95 8.69 -0.56 2.98
N LEU A 96 8.50 0.64 2.44
CA LEU A 96 7.19 1.11 1.97
C LEU A 96 6.64 0.25 0.83
N ILE A 97 7.49 -0.17 -0.11
CA ILE A 97 7.13 -1.10 -1.19
C ILE A 97 6.78 -2.49 -0.63
N GLN A 98 7.49 -2.96 0.39
CA GLN A 98 7.14 -4.23 1.06
C GLN A 98 5.81 -4.18 1.82
N LEU A 99 5.37 -3.00 2.27
CA LEU A 99 4.03 -2.80 2.83
C LEU A 99 2.94 -2.86 1.74
N GLU A 100 3.22 -2.31 0.55
CA GLU A 100 2.33 -2.42 -0.62
C GLU A 100 2.15 -3.88 -1.05
N ASP A 101 3.24 -4.63 -1.11
CA ASP A 101 3.23 -6.02 -1.59
C ASP A 101 2.58 -7.00 -0.58
N CYS A 102 2.09 -6.50 0.57
CA CYS A 102 1.43 -7.23 1.65
C CYS A 102 2.22 -8.42 2.22
N SER A 103 3.37 -8.78 1.68
CA SER A 103 4.13 -9.99 2.01
C SER A 103 4.81 -9.84 3.37
N PHE A 104 5.35 -8.66 3.65
CA PHE A 104 5.96 -8.33 4.94
C PHE A 104 4.90 -8.31 6.04
N ALA A 105 3.79 -7.59 5.84
CA ALA A 105 2.67 -7.59 6.77
C ALA A 105 2.13 -9.02 6.99
N ARG A 106 1.94 -9.80 5.92
CA ARG A 106 1.48 -11.20 6.00
C ARG A 106 2.46 -12.09 6.75
N GLN A 107 3.77 -11.94 6.55
CA GLN A 107 4.78 -12.71 7.27
C GLN A 107 4.80 -12.35 8.75
N THR A 108 4.86 -11.06 9.09
CA THR A 108 4.87 -10.59 10.48
C THR A 108 3.58 -10.97 11.22
N PHE A 109 2.41 -10.78 10.60
CA PHE A 109 1.15 -11.22 11.20
C PHE A 109 1.05 -12.75 11.28
N SER A 110 1.57 -13.50 10.31
CA SER A 110 1.60 -14.96 10.36
C SER A 110 2.50 -15.48 11.49
N GLU A 111 3.64 -14.84 11.71
CA GLU A 111 4.60 -15.21 12.75
C GLU A 111 4.10 -14.83 14.15
N ILE A 112 3.56 -13.62 14.30
CA ILE A 112 2.87 -13.17 15.54
C ILE A 112 1.64 -14.04 15.83
N HIS A 113 0.85 -14.41 14.82
CA HIS A 113 -0.27 -15.31 14.99
C HIS A 113 0.17 -16.72 15.42
N ARG A 114 1.36 -17.18 14.98
CA ARG A 114 1.92 -18.48 15.38
C ARG A 114 2.39 -18.52 16.83
N GLU A 115 3.02 -17.45 17.30
CA GLU A 115 3.68 -17.44 18.61
C GLU A 115 2.85 -16.80 19.73
N HIS A 116 2.04 -15.79 19.44
CA HIS A 116 1.37 -14.97 20.47
C HIS A 116 -0.15 -15.19 20.61
N CYS A 117 -0.79 -15.98 19.73
CA CYS A 117 -2.25 -16.17 19.74
C CYS A 117 -2.72 -17.63 19.57
N PRO A 118 -2.35 -18.56 20.48
CA PRO A 118 -2.90 -19.92 20.45
C PRO A 118 -4.41 -19.97 20.75
N GLY A 119 -4.95 -18.96 21.43
CA GLY A 119 -6.37 -18.86 21.79
C GLY A 119 -7.29 -18.58 20.60
N LEU A 120 -6.88 -17.70 19.67
CA LEU A 120 -7.70 -17.37 18.49
C LEU A 120 -7.91 -18.57 17.57
N ARG A 121 -6.88 -19.42 17.41
CA ARG A 121 -6.97 -20.65 16.61
C ARG A 121 -7.91 -21.70 17.24
N LYS A 122 -7.95 -21.79 18.58
CA LYS A 122 -8.88 -22.68 19.28
C LYS A 122 -10.32 -22.20 19.16
N TYR A 123 -10.57 -20.92 19.44
CA TYR A 123 -11.91 -20.34 19.34
C TYR A 123 -12.48 -20.36 17.91
N SER A 124 -11.67 -20.08 16.89
CA SER A 124 -12.13 -20.13 15.50
C SER A 124 -12.45 -21.56 15.04
N MET A 125 -11.69 -22.55 15.51
CA MET A 125 -11.97 -23.96 15.22
C MET A 125 -13.27 -24.43 15.90
N GLU A 126 -13.51 -24.04 17.16
CA GLU A 126 -14.75 -24.37 17.87
C GLU A 126 -15.98 -23.72 17.21
N ILE A 127 -15.88 -22.44 16.82
CA ILE A 127 -16.94 -21.74 16.10
C ILE A 127 -17.18 -22.39 14.73
N TYR A 128 -16.13 -22.74 13.99
CA TYR A 128 -16.26 -23.41 12.69
C TYR A 128 -16.98 -24.76 12.82
N VAL A 129 -16.59 -25.58 13.79
CA VAL A 129 -17.24 -26.88 14.06
C VAL A 129 -18.72 -26.69 14.42
N ALA A 130 -19.03 -25.71 15.29
CA ALA A 130 -20.42 -25.40 15.66
C ALA A 130 -21.27 -24.98 14.44
N VAL A 131 -20.75 -24.10 13.58
CA VAL A 131 -21.45 -23.65 12.37
C VAL A 131 -21.69 -24.81 11.39
N VAL A 132 -20.71 -25.70 11.22
CA VAL A 132 -20.85 -26.89 10.37
C VAL A 132 -21.93 -27.84 10.91
N ILE A 133 -22.00 -28.06 12.22
CA ILE A 133 -23.03 -28.90 12.84
C ILE A 133 -24.42 -28.26 12.66
N VAL A 134 -24.57 -26.97 12.92
CA VAL A 134 -25.87 -26.28 12.76
C VAL A 134 -26.32 -26.34 11.30
N SER A 135 -25.41 -26.09 10.35
CA SER A 135 -25.72 -26.16 8.92
C SER A 135 -26.19 -27.55 8.50
N THR A 136 -25.48 -28.60 8.94
CA THR A 136 -25.87 -29.98 8.60
C THR A 136 -27.23 -30.37 9.19
N VAL A 137 -27.53 -29.98 10.43
CA VAL A 137 -28.85 -30.22 11.06
C VAL A 137 -29.98 -29.53 10.29
N VAL A 138 -29.78 -28.28 9.86
CA VAL A 138 -30.77 -27.54 9.08
C VAL A 138 -31.01 -28.21 7.73
N ILE A 139 -29.94 -28.58 7.01
CA ILE A 139 -30.04 -29.26 5.72
C ILE A 139 -30.80 -30.59 5.86
N LEU A 140 -30.47 -31.41 6.86
CA LEU A 140 -31.16 -32.68 7.10
C LEU A 140 -32.64 -32.46 7.45
N SER A 141 -32.95 -31.45 8.27
CA SER A 141 -34.33 -31.11 8.62
C SER A 141 -35.15 -30.74 7.38
N LEU A 142 -34.57 -29.96 6.45
CA LEU A 142 -35.21 -29.61 5.19
C LEU A 142 -35.44 -30.83 4.29
N ILE A 143 -34.45 -31.74 4.19
CA ILE A 143 -34.59 -32.97 3.41
C ILE A 143 -35.72 -33.85 3.96
N PHE A 144 -35.76 -34.06 5.28
CA PHE A 144 -36.85 -34.82 5.91
C PHE A 144 -38.21 -34.17 5.68
N TRP A 145 -38.30 -32.84 5.77
CA TRP A 145 -39.53 -32.12 5.52
C TRP A 145 -40.03 -32.29 4.08
N LEU A 146 -39.13 -32.24 3.09
CA LEU A 146 -39.47 -32.47 1.68
C LEU A 146 -39.97 -33.91 1.42
N ILE A 147 -39.35 -34.91 2.06
CA ILE A 147 -39.77 -36.30 1.95
C ILE A 147 -41.15 -36.48 2.57
N TYR A 148 -41.35 -35.97 3.80
CA TYR A 148 -42.63 -36.06 4.50
C TYR A 148 -43.76 -35.37 3.73
N ASP A 149 -43.52 -34.17 3.23
CA ASP A 149 -44.49 -33.42 2.43
C ASP A 149 -44.85 -34.17 1.13
N ARG A 150 -43.84 -34.73 0.44
CA ARG A 150 -44.08 -35.58 -0.74
C ARG A 150 -44.92 -36.80 -0.39
N GLU A 151 -44.59 -37.52 0.67
CA GLU A 151 -45.33 -38.70 1.09
C GLU A 151 -46.76 -38.35 1.49
N ARG A 152 -46.94 -37.27 2.25
CA ARG A 152 -48.25 -36.75 2.65
C ARG A 152 -49.10 -36.38 1.42
N ARG A 153 -48.52 -35.72 0.41
CA ARG A 153 -49.23 -35.45 -0.86
C ARG A 153 -49.67 -36.73 -1.57
N HIS A 154 -48.82 -37.76 -1.61
CA HIS A 154 -49.18 -39.06 -2.20
C HIS A 154 -50.29 -39.78 -1.41
N TRP A 155 -50.25 -39.76 -0.08
CA TRP A 155 -51.29 -40.36 0.76
C TRP A 155 -52.64 -39.64 0.64
N VAL A 156 -52.64 -38.29 0.61
CA VAL A 156 -53.86 -37.49 0.45
C VAL A 156 -54.47 -37.67 -0.95
N GLY A 157 -53.64 -37.67 -2.00
CA GLY A 157 -54.12 -37.91 -3.38
C GLY A 157 -54.80 -39.26 -3.55
N ARG A 158 -54.21 -40.35 -3.00
CA ARG A 158 -54.84 -41.68 -3.04
C ARG A 158 -56.14 -41.77 -2.25
N LYS A 159 -56.25 -41.07 -1.11
CA LYS A 159 -57.49 -41.02 -0.33
C LYS A 159 -58.60 -40.29 -1.08
N GLN A 160 -58.30 -39.16 -1.70
CA GLN A 160 -59.27 -38.42 -2.52
C GLN A 160 -59.76 -39.23 -3.72
N GLU A 161 -58.87 -39.98 -4.38
CA GLU A 161 -59.24 -40.85 -5.50
C GLU A 161 -60.18 -42.00 -5.06
N GLN A 162 -59.93 -42.60 -3.89
CA GLN A 162 -60.80 -43.63 -3.31
C GLN A 162 -62.16 -43.07 -2.86
N GLU A 163 -62.19 -41.91 -2.21
CA GLU A 163 -63.44 -41.25 -1.79
C GLU A 163 -64.29 -40.85 -3.01
N ASN A 164 -63.66 -40.25 -4.03
CA ASN A 164 -64.34 -39.91 -5.28
C ASN A 164 -64.92 -41.17 -5.95
N HIS A 165 -64.16 -42.27 -6.02
CA HIS A 165 -64.63 -43.51 -6.63
C HIS A 165 -65.85 -44.10 -5.90
N HIS A 166 -65.86 -44.10 -4.56
CA HIS A 166 -67.01 -44.53 -3.77
C HIS A 166 -68.24 -43.63 -3.97
N GLU A 167 -68.06 -42.31 -4.09
CA GLU A 167 -69.16 -41.38 -4.36
C GLU A 167 -69.75 -41.58 -5.77
N PHE A 168 -68.92 -41.89 -6.77
CA PHE A 168 -69.37 -42.23 -8.12
C PHE A 168 -70.18 -43.54 -8.16
N GLU A 169 -69.75 -44.60 -7.45
CA GLU A 169 -70.51 -45.85 -7.37
C GLU A 169 -71.87 -45.66 -6.68
N GLN A 170 -71.93 -44.85 -5.62
CA GLN A 170 -73.19 -44.56 -4.93
C GLN A 170 -74.18 -43.77 -5.80
N ARG A 171 -73.70 -42.84 -6.63
CA ARG A 171 -74.56 -42.10 -7.57
C ARG A 171 -75.02 -42.94 -8.76
N ALA A 172 -74.26 -43.95 -9.17
CA ALA A 172 -74.64 -44.85 -10.26
C ALA A 172 -75.64 -45.94 -9.84
N ALA A 173 -75.79 -46.19 -8.53
CA ALA A 173 -76.69 -47.19 -7.97
C ALA A 173 -78.11 -46.67 -7.66
N HIS A 174 -78.38 -45.39 -7.90
CA HIS A 174 -79.66 -44.73 -7.60
C HIS A 174 -80.37 -44.24 -8.86
#